data_AF-A0A2M8N4L3-F1
#
_entry.id   AF-A0A2M8N4L3-F1
#
_cell.length_a   1.000
_cell.length_b   1.000
_cell.length_c   1.000
_cell.angle_alpha   90.00
_cell.angle_beta   90.00
_cell.angle_gamma   90.00
#
_symmetry.space_group_name_H-M   'P 1'
#
loop_
_entity.id
_entity.type
_entity.pdbx_description
1 polymer ?
#
loop_
_entity_poly.entity_id
_entity_poly.type
_entity_poly.pdbx_seq_one_letter_code
_entity_poly.pdbx_strand_id
1 'polypeptide(L)'
;KYNHPLNLGAIGVTGTKGANILAREADLVIGIGTRYSDFTSASKTAFSNENVRFININVAEFDAYKHNALPLVGDAKVTLEELIEMLDGYSTEDTYQQRAQVYNQE
;
A
#
# COMPACT_ATOMS: atom_id res chain seq x y z
N LYS A 1 2.07 -3.05 -19.07
CA LYS A 1 0.85 -2.25 -19.37
C LYS A 1 0.30 -1.79 -18.02
N TYR A 2 0.04 -0.49 -17.83
CA TYR A 2 -0.32 0.09 -16.51
C TYR A 2 -1.83 0.35 -16.37
N ASN A 3 -2.65 -0.54 -16.92
CA ASN A 3 -4.09 -0.37 -17.08
C ASN A 3 -4.91 -1.31 -16.19
N HIS A 4 -4.34 -1.77 -15.07
CA HIS A 4 -5.10 -2.56 -14.12
C HIS A 4 -6.19 -1.69 -13.49
N PRO A 5 -7.45 -2.15 -13.39
CA PRO A 5 -8.57 -1.33 -12.91
C PRO A 5 -8.41 -0.85 -11.46
N LEU A 6 -7.55 -1.52 -10.67
CA LEU A 6 -7.21 -1.12 -9.28
C LEU A 6 -5.93 -0.28 -9.17
N ASN A 7 -5.31 0.12 -10.28
CA ASN A 7 -4.09 0.93 -10.24
C ASN A 7 -4.41 2.43 -10.08
N LEU A 8 -4.26 2.96 -8.87
CA LEU A 8 -4.56 4.38 -8.59
C LEU A 8 -3.42 5.34 -8.95
N GLY A 9 -2.28 4.84 -9.44
CA GLY A 9 -1.14 5.68 -9.77
C GLY A 9 -0.32 6.11 -8.55
N ALA A 10 0.30 7.29 -8.63
CA ALA A 10 1.21 7.78 -7.60
C ALA A 10 0.46 8.21 -6.32
N ILE A 11 1.07 7.99 -5.16
CA ILE A 11 0.64 8.48 -3.85
C ILE A 11 1.56 9.63 -3.40
N GLY A 12 1.08 10.48 -2.50
CA GLY A 12 1.88 11.46 -1.79
C GLY A 12 1.53 12.90 -2.17
N VAL A 13 2.46 13.82 -1.92
CA VAL A 13 2.26 15.27 -2.13
C VAL A 13 1.84 15.60 -3.57
N THR A 14 2.35 14.86 -4.55
CA THR A 14 1.99 14.98 -5.97
C THR A 14 1.20 13.77 -6.48
N GLY A 15 0.60 13.00 -5.58
CA GLY A 15 -0.15 11.79 -5.89
C GLY A 15 -1.52 12.08 -6.51
N THR A 16 -2.14 11.04 -7.06
CA THR A 16 -3.50 11.13 -7.55
C THR A 16 -4.47 11.29 -6.38
N LYS A 17 -5.63 11.89 -6.67
CA LYS A 17 -6.71 12.04 -5.70
C LYS A 17 -7.15 10.68 -5.15
N GLY A 18 -7.34 9.69 -6.03
CA GLY A 18 -7.73 8.33 -5.66
C GLY A 18 -6.74 7.66 -4.72
N ALA A 19 -5.45 7.67 -5.06
CA ALA A 19 -4.41 7.05 -4.24
C ALA A 19 -4.35 7.69 -2.84
N ASN A 20 -4.40 9.03 -2.76
CA ASN A 20 -4.33 9.74 -1.49
C ASN A 20 -5.59 9.58 -0.62
N ILE A 21 -6.78 9.48 -1.22
CA ILE A 21 -8.02 9.22 -0.48
C ILE A 21 -8.00 7.80 0.08
N LEU A 22 -7.73 6.79 -0.76
CA LEU A 22 -7.72 5.40 -0.31
C LEU A 22 -6.61 5.13 0.72
N ALA A 23 -5.44 5.76 0.57
CA ALA A 23 -4.38 5.67 1.58
C ALA A 23 -4.77 6.28 2.93
N ARG A 24 -5.49 7.41 2.92
CA ARG A 24 -5.97 8.05 4.15
C ARG A 24 -6.89 7.13 4.95
N GLU A 25 -7.71 6.36 4.25
CA GLU A 25 -8.78 5.53 4.80
C GLU A 25 -8.36 4.08 5.09
N ALA A 26 -7.23 3.63 4.53
CA ALA A 26 -6.75 2.26 4.67
C ALA A 26 -6.58 1.85 6.14
N ASP A 27 -7.08 0.67 6.49
CA ASP A 27 -6.85 0.00 7.77
C ASP A 27 -5.62 -0.93 7.75
N LEU A 28 -5.13 -1.26 6.55
CA LEU A 28 -3.89 -1.98 6.30
C LEU A 28 -3.15 -1.38 5.12
N VAL A 29 -1.86 -1.08 5.29
CA VAL A 29 -0.94 -0.66 4.23
C VAL A 29 0.18 -1.68 4.12
N ILE A 30 0.37 -2.24 2.93
CA ILE A 30 1.48 -3.14 2.63
C ILE A 30 2.54 -2.38 1.83
N GLY A 31 3.67 -2.05 2.46
CA GLY A 31 4.79 -1.38 1.83
C GLY A 31 5.75 -2.38 1.19
N ILE A 32 5.93 -2.33 -0.13
CA ILE A 32 6.81 -3.27 -0.86
C ILE A 32 8.01 -2.50 -1.41
N GLY A 33 9.21 -2.75 -0.88
CA GLY A 33 10.46 -2.12 -1.33
C GLY A 33 10.49 -0.59 -1.23
N THR A 34 9.59 0.00 -0.43
CA THR A 34 9.46 1.45 -0.31
C THR A 34 10.25 1.99 0.87
N ARG A 35 10.76 3.22 0.73
CA ARG A 35 11.39 3.98 1.80
C ARG A 35 10.42 4.92 2.52
N TYR A 36 9.16 5.02 2.08
CA TYR A 36 8.20 6.00 2.60
C TYR A 36 8.79 7.42 2.71
N SER A 37 9.42 7.90 1.63
CA SER A 37 9.98 9.25 1.61
C SER A 37 8.92 10.29 1.99
N ASP A 38 9.34 11.45 2.47
CA ASP A 38 8.41 12.50 2.91
C ASP A 38 7.41 12.90 1.82
N PHE A 39 7.81 12.86 0.56
CA PHE A 39 6.88 13.08 -0.56
C PHE A 39 5.84 11.96 -0.67
N THR A 40 6.25 10.70 -0.53
CA THR A 40 5.36 9.53 -0.63
C THR A 40 4.40 9.46 0.55
N SER A 41 4.90 9.68 1.76
CA SER A 41 4.14 9.58 3.01
C SER A 41 3.46 10.89 3.42
N ALA A 42 3.65 11.97 2.65
CA ALA A 42 3.29 13.34 3.03
C ALA A 42 3.77 13.69 4.45
N SER A 43 5.04 13.42 4.74
CA SER A 43 5.62 13.54 6.09
C SER A 43 4.79 12.81 7.16
N LYS A 44 4.43 11.55 6.85
CA LYS A 44 3.57 10.65 7.65
C LYS A 44 2.08 10.99 7.72
N THR A 45 1.62 12.08 7.09
CA THR A 45 0.21 12.48 7.14
C THR A 45 -0.69 11.78 6.11
N ALA A 46 -0.11 11.04 5.16
CA ALA A 46 -0.88 10.37 4.09
C ALA A 46 -1.82 9.27 4.60
N PHE A 47 -1.52 8.67 5.76
CA PHE A 47 -2.29 7.57 6.35
C PHE A 47 -2.91 8.07 7.66
N SER A 48 -4.22 8.35 7.67
CA SER A 48 -4.87 9.04 8.80
C SER A 48 -5.92 8.19 9.54
N ASN A 49 -6.21 6.99 9.06
CA ASN A 49 -7.06 6.05 9.78
C ASN A 49 -6.39 5.66 11.10
N GLU A 50 -7.09 5.85 12.22
CA GLU A 50 -6.57 5.55 13.58
C GLU A 50 -6.25 4.06 13.78
N ASN A 51 -6.89 3.18 13.00
CA ASN A 51 -6.70 1.74 13.05
C ASN A 51 -5.73 1.22 11.99
N VAL A 52 -5.02 2.11 11.25
CA VAL A 52 -4.11 1.68 10.20
C VAL A 52 -2.97 0.83 10.77
N ARG A 53 -2.76 -0.34 10.16
CA ARG A 53 -1.62 -1.21 10.42
C ARG A 53 -0.71 -1.25 9.20
N PHE A 54 0.58 -1.49 9.44
CA PHE A 54 1.57 -1.60 8.38
C PHE A 54 2.21 -2.97 8.38
N ILE A 55 2.41 -3.51 7.18
CA ILE A 55 3.31 -4.64 6.91
C ILE A 55 4.28 -4.15 5.85
N ASN A 56 5.58 -4.26 6.09
CA ASN A 56 6.57 -3.79 5.13
C ASN A 56 7.52 -4.91 4.72
N ILE A 57 7.59 -5.15 3.42
CA ILE A 57 8.52 -6.08 2.79
C ILE A 57 9.71 -5.27 2.28
N ASN A 58 10.88 -5.48 2.87
CA ASN A 58 12.08 -4.77 2.42
C ASN A 58 13.37 -5.54 2.74
N VAL A 59 14.36 -5.45 1.87
CA VAL A 59 15.71 -5.97 2.13
C VAL A 59 16.46 -5.11 3.16
N ALA A 60 16.15 -3.82 3.21
CA ALA A 60 16.70 -2.91 4.20
C ALA A 60 15.86 -2.96 5.48
N GLU A 61 16.44 -3.51 6.55
CA GLU A 61 15.80 -3.65 7.85
C GLU A 61 15.17 -2.33 8.34
N PHE A 62 15.93 -1.23 8.29
CA PHE A 62 15.45 0.09 8.69
C PHE A 62 14.16 0.52 7.99
N ASP A 63 14.04 0.23 6.69
CA ASP A 63 12.84 0.57 5.92
C ASP A 63 11.67 -0.37 6.25
N ALA A 64 11.94 -1.65 6.55
CA ALA A 64 10.91 -2.60 6.99
C ALA A 64 10.24 -2.18 8.32
N TYR A 65 10.96 -1.53 9.23
CA TYR A 65 10.40 -1.07 10.51
C TYR A 65 9.65 0.28 10.44
N LYS A 66 9.63 0.97 9.29
CA LYS A 66 8.96 2.28 9.18
C LYS A 66 7.46 2.17 9.48
N HIS A 67 6.91 3.23 10.06
CA HIS A 67 5.51 3.28 10.51
C HIS A 67 5.13 2.21 11.55
N ASN A 68 6.11 1.72 12.34
CA ASN A 68 5.91 0.67 13.33
C ASN A 68 5.28 -0.59 12.72
N ALA A 69 5.65 -0.91 11.49
CA ALA A 69 5.11 -2.04 10.76
C ALA A 69 5.51 -3.38 11.37
N LEU A 70 4.74 -4.42 11.05
CA LEU A 70 5.23 -5.80 11.09
C LEU A 70 6.29 -5.95 9.98
N PRO A 71 7.57 -6.14 10.33
CA PRO A 71 8.64 -6.14 9.34
C PRO A 71 8.77 -7.53 8.69
N LEU A 72 8.79 -7.57 7.37
CA LEU A 72 9.17 -8.74 6.58
C LEU A 72 10.50 -8.42 5.88
N VAL A 73 11.61 -8.79 6.53
CA VAL A 73 12.96 -8.48 6.03
C VAL A 73 13.38 -9.54 5.02
N GLY A 74 13.38 -9.19 3.74
CA GLY A 74 13.66 -10.14 2.67
C GLY A 74 13.48 -9.57 1.27
N ASP A 75 13.78 -10.41 0.27
CA ASP A 75 13.52 -10.08 -1.13
C ASP A 75 12.01 -9.98 -1.37
N ALA A 76 11.59 -8.92 -2.05
CA ALA A 76 10.17 -8.63 -2.27
C ALA A 76 9.48 -9.71 -3.10
N LYS A 77 10.16 -10.28 -4.10
CA LYS A 77 9.57 -11.28 -4.99
C LYS A 77 9.32 -12.57 -4.23
N VAL A 78 10.34 -13.09 -3.55
CA VAL A 78 10.23 -14.36 -2.79
C VAL A 78 9.16 -14.24 -1.70
N THR A 79 9.16 -13.12 -0.96
CA THR A 79 8.16 -12.89 0.09
C THR A 79 6.73 -12.82 -0.46
N LEU A 80 6.53 -12.20 -1.64
CA LEU A 80 5.22 -12.13 -2.28
C LEU A 80 4.77 -13.50 -2.81
N GLU A 81 5.68 -14.33 -3.33
CA GLU A 81 5.36 -15.69 -3.78
C GLU A 81 4.79 -16.52 -2.62
N GLU A 82 5.42 -16.50 -1.44
CA GLU A 82 4.90 -17.18 -0.24
C GLU A 82 3.59 -16.56 0.26
N LEU A 83 3.48 -15.23 0.28
CA LEU A 83 2.29 -14.54 0.78
C LEU A 83 1.06 -14.79 -0.10
N ILE A 84 1.23 -14.83 -1.44
CA ILE A 84 0.14 -15.10 -2.39
C ILE A 84 -0.42 -16.51 -2.18
N GLU A 85 0.43 -17.51 -1.93
CA GLU A 85 -0.01 -18.88 -1.64
C GLU A 85 -0.86 -18.94 -0.36
N MET A 86 -0.44 -18.23 0.70
CA MET A 86 -1.20 -18.17 1.97
C MET A 86 -2.51 -17.40 1.87
N LEU A 87 -2.62 -16.48 0.91
CA LEU A 87 -3.80 -15.64 0.67
C LEU A 87 -4.69 -16.18 -0.45
N ASP A 88 -4.55 -17.45 -0.83
CA ASP A 88 -5.38 -18.04 -1.88
C ASP A 88 -6.88 -17.88 -1.57
N GLY A 89 -7.63 -17.41 -2.56
CA GLY A 89 -9.06 -17.10 -2.43
C GLY A 89 -9.40 -15.81 -1.66
N TYR A 90 -8.43 -15.08 -1.12
CA TYR A 90 -8.68 -13.80 -0.46
C TYR A 90 -8.98 -12.69 -1.47
N SER A 91 -9.97 -11.87 -1.17
CA SER A 91 -10.29 -10.64 -1.90
C SER A 91 -10.82 -9.59 -0.93
N THR A 92 -10.53 -8.31 -1.21
CA THR A 92 -11.23 -7.21 -0.53
C THR A 92 -12.68 -7.15 -0.99
N GLU A 93 -13.52 -6.45 -0.21
CA GLU A 93 -14.93 -6.25 -0.53
C GLU A 93 -15.13 -5.62 -1.92
N ASP A 94 -16.15 -6.07 -2.65
CA ASP A 94 -16.49 -5.56 -3.99
C ASP A 94 -16.72 -4.05 -3.98
N THR A 95 -17.35 -3.52 -2.92
CA THR A 95 -17.59 -2.09 -2.71
C THR A 95 -16.29 -1.29 -2.66
N TYR A 96 -15.25 -1.83 -2.02
CA TYR A 96 -13.92 -1.22 -1.96
C TYR A 96 -13.26 -1.20 -3.34
N GLN A 97 -13.33 -2.31 -4.07
CA GLN A 97 -12.77 -2.42 -5.42
C GLN A 97 -13.46 -1.48 -6.40
N GLN A 98 -14.79 -1.42 -6.38
CA GLN A 98 -15.57 -0.50 -7.22
C GLN A 98 -15.17 0.96 -6.96
N ARG A 99 -14.98 1.35 -5.69
CA ARG A 99 -14.54 2.71 -5.35
C ARG A 99 -13.15 3.03 -5.92
N ALA A 100 -12.22 2.07 -5.86
CA ALA A 100 -10.90 2.23 -6.49
C ALA A 100 -11.00 2.36 -8.03
N GLN A 101 -11.88 1.58 -8.67
CA GLN A 101 -12.10 1.64 -10.11
C GLN A 101 -12.67 2.98 -10.59
N VAL A 102 -13.59 3.57 -9.82
CA VAL A 102 -14.10 4.93 -10.10
C VAL A 102 -12.94 5.92 -10.11
N TYR A 103 -12.06 5.89 -9.10
CA TYR A 103 -10.90 6.77 -9.06
C TYR A 103 -9.84 6.47 -10.13
N ASN A 104 -9.73 5.24 -10.61
CA ASN A 104 -8.82 4.89 -11.70
C ASN A 104 -9.26 5.53 -13.04
N GLN A 105 -10.54 5.85 -13.19
CA GLN A 105 -11.13 6.46 -14.39
C GLN A 105 -11.16 8.00 -14.36
N GLU A 106 -10.90 8.61 -13.20
CA GLU A 106 -10.74 10.06 -13.02
C GLU A 106 -9.35 10.54 -13.46
#